data_AF-L8AXN4-F1
#
_entry.id   AF-L8AXN4-F1
#
_cell.length_a   1.000
_cell.length_b   1.000
_cell.length_c   1.000
_cell.angle_alpha   90.00
_cell.angle_beta   90.00
_cell.angle_gamma   90.00
#
_symmetry.space_group_name_H-M   'P 1'
#
loop_
_entity.id
_entity.type
_entity.pdbx_description
1 polymer ?
#
loop_
_entity_poly.entity_id
_entity_poly.type
_entity_poly.pdbx_seq_one_letter_code
_entity_poly.pdbx_strand_id
1 'polypeptide(L)'
;GWYHLFYQYNPEGAVWGNIVWGHAVSRDLIHWRHLPIAMTGDQWYDINGVWTGSATFLSDGQLIMLYTGSTNESVQVQNLAYPADPSDPLLLEWVKYEGNLVLVPPPGIDDKDFRDPTTAWSTSEGKWRITIGSKVNKTGISLVYDTLDFKTYELLDGALHGVPGTGMWECVDLYPV
;
A
#
# COMPACT_ATOMS: atom_id res chain seq x y z
N GLY A 1 -15.64 -15.20 -8.78
CA GLY A 1 -14.19 -15.41 -8.54
C GLY A 1 -13.95 -15.83 -7.11
N TRP A 2 -12.74 -15.63 -6.59
CA TRP A 2 -12.41 -15.63 -5.17
C TRP A 2 -12.34 -14.18 -4.67
N TYR A 3 -12.76 -13.94 -3.43
CA TYR A 3 -12.41 -12.75 -2.68
C TYR A 3 -11.06 -13.00 -2.00
N HIS A 4 -10.18 -11.98 -1.99
CA HIS A 4 -8.86 -12.05 -1.38
C HIS A 4 -8.81 -11.07 -0.22
N LEU A 5 -8.25 -11.51 0.91
CA LEU A 5 -7.93 -10.68 2.06
C LEU A 5 -6.45 -10.84 2.39
N PHE A 6 -5.75 -9.71 2.42
CA PHE A 6 -4.39 -9.61 2.93
C PHE A 6 -4.45 -8.87 4.26
N TYR A 7 -3.60 -9.26 5.21
CA TYR A 7 -3.62 -8.71 6.56
C TYR A 7 -2.23 -8.70 7.18
N GLN A 8 -1.95 -7.65 7.96
CA GLN A 8 -0.72 -7.59 8.76
C GLN A 8 -0.71 -8.77 9.75
N TYR A 9 0.36 -9.56 9.72
CA TYR A 9 0.54 -10.75 10.53
C TYR A 9 1.93 -10.77 11.14
N ASN A 10 2.05 -11.18 12.41
CA ASN A 10 3.33 -11.50 13.04
C ASN A 10 3.46 -13.02 13.13
N PRO A 11 4.34 -13.65 12.32
CA PRO A 11 4.55 -15.10 12.37
C PRO A 11 5.14 -15.61 13.69
N GLU A 12 5.77 -14.74 14.47
CA GLU A 12 6.61 -15.09 15.63
C GLU A 12 5.96 -14.73 16.98
N GLY A 13 4.76 -14.14 17.00
CA GLY A 13 4.15 -13.77 18.27
C GLY A 13 2.77 -13.12 18.21
N ALA A 14 2.14 -13.06 19.38
CA ALA A 14 0.82 -12.44 19.58
C ALA A 14 0.89 -10.94 19.91
N VAL A 15 1.97 -10.26 19.47
CA VAL A 15 2.20 -8.83 19.64
C VAL A 15 2.57 -8.20 18.31
N TRP A 16 2.43 -6.88 18.18
CA TRP A 16 2.84 -6.19 16.95
C TRP A 16 4.37 -6.23 16.77
N GLY A 17 4.84 -6.60 15.58
CA GLY A 17 6.24 -6.75 15.21
C GLY A 17 6.41 -7.75 14.07
N ASN A 18 7.56 -7.74 13.38
CA ASN A 18 7.87 -8.65 12.27
C ASN A 18 6.74 -8.77 11.23
N ILE A 19 6.16 -7.63 10.85
CA ILE A 19 4.92 -7.60 10.08
C ILE A 19 5.16 -8.10 8.65
N VAL A 20 4.36 -9.10 8.28
CA VAL A 20 4.23 -9.67 6.93
C VAL A 20 2.78 -9.57 6.46
N TRP A 21 2.52 -9.84 5.18
CA TRP A 21 1.15 -9.99 4.69
C TRP A 21 0.72 -11.45 4.71
N GLY A 22 -0.12 -11.81 5.68
CA GLY A 22 -0.91 -13.03 5.61
C GLY A 22 -1.94 -12.94 4.50
N HIS A 23 -2.40 -14.10 4.00
CA HIS A 23 -3.32 -14.16 2.86
C HIS A 23 -4.41 -15.21 3.11
N ALA A 24 -5.65 -14.82 2.86
CA ALA A 24 -6.79 -15.74 2.88
C ALA A 24 -7.73 -15.45 1.70
N VAL A 25 -8.44 -16.50 1.27
CA VAL A 25 -9.46 -16.39 0.22
C VAL A 25 -10.81 -16.91 0.67
N SER A 26 -11.88 -16.36 0.10
CA SER A 26 -13.26 -16.77 0.35
C SER A 26 -14.09 -16.73 -0.92
N ARG A 27 -15.17 -17.52 -0.98
CA ARG A 27 -16.19 -17.41 -2.03
C ARG A 27 -17.39 -16.55 -1.61
N ASP A 28 -17.53 -16.25 -0.33
CA ASP A 28 -18.71 -15.62 0.25
C ASP A 28 -18.39 -14.56 1.31
N LEU A 29 -17.12 -14.21 1.50
CA LEU A 29 -16.59 -13.29 2.52
C LEU A 29 -16.82 -13.75 3.97
N ILE A 30 -17.28 -14.99 4.18
CA ILE A 30 -17.59 -15.57 5.49
C ILE A 30 -16.66 -16.75 5.79
N HIS A 31 -16.56 -17.70 4.86
CA HIS A 31 -15.75 -18.90 5.02
C HIS A 31 -14.38 -18.67 4.38
N TRP A 32 -13.37 -18.54 5.23
CA TRP A 32 -12.01 -18.21 4.80
C TRP A 32 -11.09 -19.43 4.79
N ARG A 33 -10.31 -19.56 3.73
CA ARG A 33 -9.18 -20.49 3.64
C ARG A 33 -7.89 -19.69 3.70
N HIS A 34 -7.08 -19.95 4.73
CA HIS A 34 -5.74 -19.40 4.82
C HIS A 34 -4.84 -20.01 3.74
N LEU A 35 -4.05 -19.14 3.12
CA LEU A 35 -3.01 -19.45 2.14
C LEU A 35 -1.64 -19.13 2.75
N PRO A 36 -0.53 -19.47 2.07
CA PRO A 36 0.80 -19.05 2.50
C PRO A 36 0.92 -17.53 2.67
N ILE A 37 1.96 -17.08 3.38
CA ILE A 37 2.29 -15.66 3.50
C ILE A 37 2.59 -15.11 2.10
N ALA A 38 1.94 -14.00 1.74
CA ALA A 38 2.05 -13.41 0.40
C ALA A 38 3.30 -12.54 0.23
N MET A 39 3.67 -11.77 1.27
CA MET A 39 4.84 -10.89 1.24
C MET A 39 5.53 -10.83 2.60
N THR A 40 6.85 -10.96 2.62
CA THR A 40 7.71 -10.87 3.81
C THR A 40 8.70 -9.71 3.68
N GLY A 41 9.25 -9.20 4.79
CA GLY A 41 10.35 -8.23 4.75
C GLY A 41 11.66 -8.91 4.36
N ASP A 42 11.97 -8.94 3.07
CA ASP A 42 13.12 -9.65 2.50
C ASP A 42 14.01 -8.76 1.62
N GLN A 43 13.70 -7.46 1.53
CA GLN A 43 14.49 -6.45 0.85
C GLN A 43 14.85 -5.33 1.82
N TRP A 44 15.94 -4.60 1.53
CA TRP A 44 16.42 -3.51 2.41
C TRP A 44 15.34 -2.44 2.67
N TYR A 45 14.46 -2.20 1.69
CA TYR A 45 13.40 -1.19 1.75
C TYR A 45 12.16 -1.61 2.56
N ASP A 46 12.06 -2.87 2.96
CA ASP A 46 10.96 -3.39 3.78
C ASP A 46 11.43 -4.38 4.86
N ILE A 47 12.72 -4.39 5.16
CA ILE A 47 13.36 -5.36 6.05
C ILE A 47 12.79 -5.31 7.47
N ASN A 48 12.30 -4.13 7.89
CA ASN A 48 11.65 -3.95 9.20
C ASN A 48 10.12 -4.18 9.14
N GLY A 49 9.55 -4.48 7.97
CA GLY A 49 8.18 -4.94 7.81
C GLY A 49 7.53 -4.51 6.49
N VAL A 50 6.60 -5.35 6.03
CA VAL A 50 5.68 -5.09 4.92
C VAL A 50 4.36 -4.61 5.52
N TRP A 51 4.17 -3.29 5.59
CA TRP A 51 3.02 -2.66 6.25
C TRP A 51 1.83 -2.53 5.29
N THR A 52 0.77 -1.83 5.70
CA THR A 52 -0.50 -1.74 4.97
C THR A 52 -0.31 -1.21 3.54
N GLY A 53 -1.28 -1.57 2.70
CA GLY A 53 -1.33 -1.20 1.31
C GLY A 53 -2.67 -1.58 0.70
N SER A 54 -2.81 -1.28 -0.58
CA SER A 54 -4.06 -1.45 -1.31
C SER A 54 -3.83 -2.09 -2.67
N ALA A 55 -4.82 -2.83 -3.12
CA ALA A 55 -4.85 -3.43 -4.45
C ALA A 55 -5.53 -2.50 -5.45
N THR A 56 -5.04 -2.47 -6.69
CA THR A 56 -5.67 -1.77 -7.82
C THR A 56 -5.72 -2.68 -9.03
N PHE A 57 -6.89 -2.81 -9.66
CA PHE A 57 -7.02 -3.38 -10.99
C PHE A 57 -6.86 -2.27 -12.03
N LEU A 58 -5.91 -2.45 -12.93
CA LEU A 58 -5.68 -1.57 -14.06
C LEU A 58 -6.71 -1.82 -15.16
N SER A 59 -6.80 -0.89 -16.11
CA SER A 59 -7.77 -0.94 -17.21
C SER A 59 -7.57 -2.13 -18.15
N ASP A 60 -6.37 -2.70 -18.21
CA ASP A 60 -6.04 -3.90 -18.97
C ASP A 60 -6.25 -5.20 -18.18
N GLY A 61 -6.73 -5.11 -16.94
CA GLY A 61 -6.98 -6.24 -16.05
C GLY A 61 -5.77 -6.65 -15.20
N GLN A 62 -4.62 -5.99 -15.33
CA GLN A 62 -3.48 -6.25 -14.46
C GLN A 62 -3.82 -5.88 -13.01
N LEU A 63 -3.46 -6.75 -12.06
CA LEU A 63 -3.54 -6.47 -10.64
C LEU A 63 -2.18 -6.00 -10.12
N ILE A 64 -2.19 -4.87 -9.41
CA ILE A 64 -1.02 -4.37 -8.70
C ILE A 64 -1.34 -4.14 -7.22
N MET A 65 -0.30 -4.14 -6.40
CA MET A 65 -0.36 -3.77 -4.99
C MET A 65 0.65 -2.67 -4.71
N LEU A 66 0.17 -1.58 -4.13
CA LEU A 66 1.02 -0.60 -3.47
C LEU A 66 1.00 -0.88 -1.97
N TYR A 67 2.16 -0.86 -1.33
CA TYR A 67 2.28 -1.08 0.11
C TYR A 67 3.40 -0.23 0.70
N THR A 68 3.33 0.00 2.01
CA THR A 68 4.40 0.66 2.74
C THR A 68 5.44 -0.35 3.20
N GLY A 69 6.71 -0.15 2.86
CA GLY A 69 7.84 -0.83 3.48
C GLY A 69 8.45 0.02 4.59
N SER A 70 8.93 -0.63 5.65
CA SER A 70 9.80 0.00 6.65
C SER A 70 11.26 -0.37 6.36
N THR A 71 12.09 0.61 6.02
CA THR A 71 13.53 0.40 5.77
C THR A 71 14.27 0.04 7.06
N ASN A 72 15.56 -0.32 6.96
CA ASN A 72 16.46 -0.54 8.09
C ASN A 72 16.61 0.69 9.01
N GLU A 73 16.55 1.91 8.48
CA GLU A 73 16.50 3.15 9.28
C GLU A 73 15.09 3.49 9.80
N SER A 74 14.11 2.61 9.59
CA SER A 74 12.69 2.81 9.92
C SER A 74 12.04 3.96 9.17
N VAL A 75 12.49 4.22 7.93
CA VAL A 75 11.82 5.15 7.01
C VAL A 75 10.65 4.41 6.35
N GLN A 76 9.50 5.07 6.26
CA GLN A 76 8.33 4.56 5.55
C GLN A 76 8.42 4.94 4.08
N VAL A 77 8.46 3.95 3.21
CA VAL A 77 8.58 4.11 1.75
C VAL A 77 7.47 3.34 1.07
N GLN A 78 7.04 3.74 -0.13
CA GLN A 78 6.03 2.99 -0.87
C GLN A 78 6.67 2.12 -1.94
N ASN A 79 6.16 0.91 -2.04
CA ASN A 79 6.68 -0.16 -2.88
C ASN A 79 5.55 -0.74 -3.73
N LEU A 80 5.93 -1.27 -4.88
CA LEU A 80 5.04 -1.91 -5.85
C LEU A 80 5.28 -3.43 -5.85
N ALA A 81 4.19 -4.20 -5.89
CA ALA A 81 4.20 -5.64 -6.10
C ALA A 81 3.10 -6.07 -7.08
N TYR A 82 3.26 -7.24 -7.68
CA TYR A 82 2.32 -7.83 -8.63
C TYR A 82 2.29 -9.36 -8.46
N PRO A 83 1.20 -10.03 -8.85
CA PRO A 83 1.16 -11.49 -8.86
C PRO A 83 2.26 -12.05 -9.78
N ALA A 84 2.96 -13.09 -9.33
CA ALA A 84 3.93 -13.81 -10.16
C ALA A 84 3.24 -14.50 -11.35
N ASP A 85 2.04 -15.04 -11.10
CA ASP A 85 1.16 -15.62 -12.11
C ASP A 85 -0.25 -14.99 -12.00
N PRO A 86 -0.58 -14.01 -12.86
CA PRO A 86 -1.92 -13.40 -12.89
C PRO A 86 -3.05 -14.36 -13.27
N SER A 87 -2.74 -15.55 -13.79
CA SER A 87 -3.73 -16.56 -14.14
C SER A 87 -4.07 -17.51 -12.98
N ASP A 88 -3.25 -17.53 -11.91
CA ASP A 88 -3.55 -18.27 -10.69
C ASP A 88 -4.72 -17.60 -9.95
N PRO A 89 -5.90 -18.24 -9.86
CA PRO A 89 -7.04 -17.65 -9.18
C PRO A 89 -6.86 -17.52 -7.67
N LEU A 90 -5.81 -18.12 -7.09
CA LEU A 90 -5.46 -18.01 -5.68
C LEU A 90 -4.39 -16.96 -5.41
N LEU A 91 -3.68 -16.47 -6.44
CA LEU A 91 -2.64 -15.44 -6.34
C LEU A 91 -1.61 -15.76 -5.24
N LEU A 92 -1.07 -16.99 -5.25
CA LEU A 92 -0.22 -17.51 -4.17
C LEU A 92 1.13 -16.80 -4.06
N GLU A 93 1.72 -16.45 -5.21
CA GLU A 93 3.08 -15.93 -5.29
C GLU A 93 3.07 -14.48 -5.79
N TRP A 94 3.86 -13.63 -5.15
CA TRP A 94 3.96 -12.20 -5.44
C TRP A 94 5.40 -11.81 -5.72
N VAL A 95 5.59 -10.92 -6.69
CA VAL A 95 6.88 -10.38 -7.07
C VAL A 95 6.91 -8.89 -6.73
N LYS A 96 7.93 -8.47 -5.99
CA LYS A 96 8.21 -7.06 -5.74
C LYS A 96 8.90 -6.46 -6.96
N TYR A 97 8.50 -5.24 -7.33
CA TYR A 97 9.13 -4.53 -8.43
C TYR A 97 10.62 -4.31 -8.15
N GLU A 98 11.47 -4.68 -9.11
CA GLU A 98 12.94 -4.59 -8.98
C GLU A 98 13.41 -3.15 -8.76
N GLY A 99 12.68 -2.17 -9.32
CA GLY A 99 12.97 -0.74 -9.14
C GLY A 99 12.37 -0.12 -7.88
N ASN A 100 11.85 -0.92 -6.93
CA ASN A 100 11.42 -0.39 -5.64
C ASN A 100 12.57 0.33 -4.92
N LEU A 101 12.30 1.40 -4.19
CA LEU A 101 10.99 2.00 -3.87
C LEU A 101 10.41 2.88 -5.01
N VAL A 102 9.09 3.08 -5.03
CA VAL A 102 8.41 3.97 -6.00
C VAL A 102 8.09 5.36 -5.44
N LEU A 103 8.03 5.52 -4.11
CA LEU A 103 7.83 6.80 -3.43
C LEU A 103 8.59 6.85 -2.09
N VAL A 104 9.19 8.00 -1.80
CA VAL A 104 9.77 8.37 -0.49
C VAL A 104 8.96 9.49 0.16
N PRO A 105 9.10 9.71 1.48
CA PRO A 105 8.55 10.90 2.13
C PRO A 105 9.02 12.18 1.39
N PRO A 106 8.10 13.06 0.95
CA PRO A 106 8.48 14.30 0.31
C PRO A 106 9.01 15.33 1.33
N PRO A 107 9.71 16.38 0.89
CA PRO A 107 10.18 17.43 1.81
C PRO A 107 9.06 17.98 2.71
N GLY A 108 9.33 18.05 4.01
CA GLY A 108 8.37 18.54 5.01
C GLY A 108 7.47 17.46 5.63
N ILE A 109 7.58 16.21 5.16
CA ILE A 109 6.95 15.04 5.79
C ILE A 109 8.03 14.23 6.53
N ASP A 110 7.70 13.78 7.74
CA ASP A 110 8.60 12.98 8.56
C ASP A 110 8.72 11.55 8.00
N ASP A 111 9.91 10.96 8.13
CA ASP A 111 10.22 9.60 7.68
C ASP A 111 9.26 8.54 8.26
N LYS A 112 8.60 8.82 9.39
CA LYS A 112 7.68 7.91 10.08
C LYS A 112 6.21 8.30 9.94
N ASP A 113 5.87 9.26 9.08
CA ASP A 113 4.51 9.76 8.87
C ASP A 113 4.11 9.71 7.38
N PHE A 114 4.48 8.65 6.66
CA PHE A 114 4.21 8.49 5.23
C PHE A 114 3.86 7.04 4.87
N ARG A 115 2.58 6.65 5.01
CA ARG A 115 2.17 5.25 4.86
C ARG A 115 0.72 5.07 4.41
N ASP A 116 0.40 3.82 4.09
CA ASP A 116 -0.93 3.33 3.76
C ASP A 116 -1.47 3.90 2.43
N PRO A 117 -0.85 3.57 1.28
CA PRO A 117 -1.33 4.01 -0.02
C PRO A 117 -2.70 3.40 -0.34
N THR A 118 -3.60 4.22 -0.87
CA THR A 118 -4.97 3.81 -1.22
C THR A 118 -5.03 2.99 -2.50
N THR A 119 -6.19 2.37 -2.76
CA THR A 119 -6.55 1.95 -4.11
C THR A 119 -6.53 3.19 -5.01
N ALA A 120 -5.97 3.04 -6.21
CA ALA A 120 -5.87 4.13 -7.16
C ALA A 120 -7.17 4.32 -7.94
N TRP A 121 -7.44 5.54 -8.38
CA TRP A 121 -8.54 5.85 -9.28
C TRP A 121 -8.03 6.54 -10.55
N SER A 122 -8.71 6.29 -11.67
CA SER A 122 -8.40 6.93 -12.95
C SER A 122 -8.91 8.38 -12.96
N THR A 123 -8.13 9.29 -13.54
CA THR A 123 -8.53 10.67 -13.80
C THR A 123 -9.07 10.82 -15.23
N SER A 124 -9.82 11.90 -15.48
CA SER A 124 -10.31 12.24 -16.84
C SER A 124 -9.18 12.56 -17.83
N GLU A 125 -7.97 12.79 -17.34
CA GLU A 125 -6.77 13.12 -18.12
C GLU A 125 -5.99 11.87 -18.53
N GLY A 126 -6.49 10.68 -18.19
CA GLY A 126 -5.82 9.41 -18.51
C GLY A 126 -4.66 9.06 -17.57
N LYS A 127 -4.55 9.76 -16.43
CA LYS A 127 -3.63 9.40 -15.34
C LYS A 127 -4.34 8.51 -14.31
N TRP A 128 -3.57 7.87 -13.45
CA TRP A 128 -4.05 7.30 -12.20
C TRP A 128 -3.68 8.22 -11.05
N ARG A 129 -4.45 8.15 -9.97
CA ARG A 129 -4.23 8.93 -8.76
C ARG A 129 -4.35 8.05 -7.53
N ILE A 130 -3.46 8.28 -6.57
CA ILE A 130 -3.51 7.67 -5.24
C ILE A 130 -3.52 8.76 -4.17
N THR A 131 -3.90 8.40 -2.96
CA THR A 131 -3.58 9.20 -1.78
C THR A 131 -2.82 8.40 -0.73
N ILE A 132 -2.05 9.12 0.09
CA ILE A 132 -1.28 8.57 1.21
C ILE A 132 -1.57 9.45 2.43
N GLY A 133 -1.93 8.80 3.53
CA GLY A 133 -2.15 9.47 4.81
C GLY A 133 -0.85 10.01 5.39
N SER A 134 -0.90 11.22 5.95
CA SER A 134 0.25 11.87 6.56
C SER A 134 -0.17 12.92 7.60
N LYS A 135 0.79 13.70 8.11
CA LYS A 135 0.55 14.89 8.91
C LYS A 135 1.61 15.97 8.68
N VAL A 136 1.22 17.21 8.91
CA VAL A 136 2.15 18.33 9.12
C VAL A 136 1.87 18.92 10.50
N ASN A 137 2.86 18.89 11.39
CA ASN A 137 2.69 19.22 12.80
C ASN A 137 1.57 18.38 13.44
N LYS A 138 0.45 19.01 13.84
CA LYS A 138 -0.73 18.36 14.42
C LYS A 138 -1.90 18.23 13.44
N THR A 139 -1.73 18.66 12.20
CA THR A 139 -2.76 18.63 11.16
C THR A 139 -2.60 17.33 10.37
N GLY A 140 -3.59 16.44 10.46
CA GLY A 140 -3.64 15.27 9.58
C GLY A 140 -3.98 15.71 8.17
N ILE A 141 -3.30 15.11 7.20
CA ILE A 141 -3.45 15.44 5.78
C ILE A 141 -3.46 14.17 4.95
N SER A 142 -3.98 14.31 3.72
CA SER A 142 -3.98 13.27 2.70
C SER A 142 -3.25 13.81 1.48
N LEU A 143 -2.03 13.30 1.24
CA LEU A 143 -1.17 13.68 0.11
C LEU A 143 -1.72 13.06 -1.17
N VAL A 144 -1.61 13.73 -2.32
CA VAL A 144 -2.15 13.23 -3.59
C VAL A 144 -1.04 13.11 -4.61
N TYR A 145 -0.98 11.95 -5.27
CA TYR A 145 -0.01 11.69 -6.32
C TYR A 145 -0.69 11.26 -7.60
N ASP A 146 -0.25 11.82 -8.73
CA ASP A 146 -0.57 11.34 -10.06
C ASP A 146 0.50 10.36 -10.55
N THR A 147 0.11 9.37 -11.34
CA THR A 147 1.02 8.45 -12.03
C THR A 147 0.45 8.01 -13.39
N LEU A 148 1.34 7.69 -14.33
CA LEU A 148 0.98 7.05 -15.60
C LEU A 148 1.30 5.55 -15.62
N ASP A 149 2.22 5.09 -14.78
CA ASP A 149 2.84 3.75 -14.88
C ASP A 149 2.99 3.02 -13.54
N PHE A 150 2.53 3.63 -12.44
CA PHE A 150 2.66 3.16 -11.05
C PHE A 150 4.09 3.00 -10.54
N LYS A 151 5.09 3.46 -11.30
CA LYS A 151 6.52 3.42 -10.97
C LYS A 151 7.06 4.81 -10.72
N THR A 152 6.49 5.80 -11.40
CA THR A 152 6.84 7.22 -11.28
C THR A 152 5.62 8.00 -10.82
N TYR A 153 5.82 8.92 -9.87
CA TYR A 153 4.73 9.67 -9.26
C TYR A 153 5.04 11.16 -9.23
N GLU A 154 4.02 11.96 -9.50
CA GLU A 154 4.03 13.41 -9.39
C GLU A 154 3.22 13.80 -8.15
N LEU A 155 3.85 14.39 -7.14
CA LEU A 155 3.15 14.97 -6.00
C LEU A 155 2.38 16.21 -6.48
N LEU A 156 1.08 16.25 -6.22
CA LEU A 156 0.26 17.42 -6.53
C LEU A 156 0.39 18.48 -5.44
N ASP A 157 0.25 19.74 -5.84
CA ASP A 157 0.25 20.86 -4.90
C ASP A 157 -0.92 20.77 -3.91
N GLY A 158 -0.60 20.87 -2.62
CA GLY A 158 -1.56 20.82 -1.53
C GLY A 158 -1.90 19.39 -1.08
N ALA A 159 -2.91 19.30 -0.22
CA ALA A 159 -3.47 18.03 0.25
C ALA A 159 -4.89 17.87 -0.31
N LEU A 160 -5.33 16.62 -0.51
CA LEU A 160 -6.73 16.32 -0.85
C LEU A 160 -7.67 16.93 0.19
N HIS A 161 -7.31 16.73 1.46
CA HIS A 161 -7.96 17.30 2.61
C HIS A 161 -6.98 17.37 3.78
N GLY A 162 -7.28 18.23 4.75
CA GLY A 162 -6.53 18.29 6.00
C GLY A 162 -7.35 18.89 7.13
N VAL A 163 -7.22 18.33 8.33
CA VAL A 163 -7.95 18.78 9.52
C VAL A 163 -6.98 19.05 10.67
N PRO A 164 -6.96 20.28 11.21
CA PRO A 164 -6.09 20.61 12.34
C PRO A 164 -6.42 19.79 13.60
N GLY A 165 -5.37 19.36 14.31
CA GLY A 165 -5.50 18.74 15.63
C GLY A 165 -5.81 17.25 15.63
N THR A 166 -5.93 16.61 14.46
CA THR A 166 -6.20 15.16 14.36
C THR A 166 -4.95 14.29 14.51
N GLY A 167 -3.76 14.86 14.32
CA GLY A 167 -2.54 14.06 14.23
C GLY A 167 -2.46 13.25 12.93
N MET A 168 -1.70 12.16 12.94
CA MET A 168 -1.48 11.31 11.77
C MET A 168 -2.79 10.73 11.23
N TRP A 169 -2.99 10.80 9.92
CA TRP A 169 -4.02 10.03 9.25
C TRP A 169 -3.41 8.74 8.72
N GLU A 170 -3.87 7.60 9.24
CA GLU A 170 -3.53 6.26 8.75
C GLU A 170 -4.70 5.72 7.93
N CYS A 171 -4.43 4.80 7.01
CA CYS A 171 -5.43 4.08 6.22
C CYS A 171 -6.54 4.98 5.65
N VAL A 172 -6.18 6.11 5.03
CA VAL A 172 -7.12 6.95 4.29
C VAL A 172 -7.80 6.12 3.20
N ASP A 173 -9.07 6.39 2.91
CA ASP A 173 -9.78 5.76 1.79
C ASP A 173 -10.69 6.79 1.11
N LEU A 174 -10.84 6.68 -0.21
CA LEU A 174 -11.62 7.60 -1.04
C LEU A 174 -12.36 6.84 -2.13
N TYR A 175 -13.70 6.86 -2.07
CA TYR A 175 -14.56 6.19 -3.05
C TYR A 175 -15.87 6.98 -3.28
N PRO A 176 -16.47 6.87 -4.48
CA PRO A 176 -17.79 7.43 -4.76
C PRO A 176 -18.91 6.60 -4.10
N VAL A 177 -20.06 7.24 -3.83
CA VAL A 177 -21.27 6.62 -3.26
C VAL A 177 -22.49 6.79 -4.15
#